data_AF-A0A2T4WT45-F1
#
_entry.id   AF-A0A2T4WT45-F1
#
_cell.length_a   1.000
_cell.length_b   1.000
_cell.length_c   1.000
_cell.angle_alpha   90.00
_cell.angle_beta   90.00
_cell.angle_gamma   90.00
#
_symmetry.space_group_name_H-M   'P 1'
#
loop_
_entity.id
_entity.type
_entity.pdbx_description
1 polymer ?
#
loop_
_entity_poly.entity_id
_entity_poly.type
_entity_poly.pdbx_seq_one_letter_code
_entity_poly.pdbx_strand_id
1 'polypeptide(L)'
;MAKLKLRGKQLQKIGYPEGKLIGLAINVAYEHFRREPQEWVLNMLQQVLAHPESFRTVAGWERIAQVILNEQSEAAANKPFELAKNAREFPIYGDEQIEIGAKDQMYTAMRLPITVQGALMPDAHQGYGLPIGGVLATENSVIPYGVGVDIGCRMCLSIYALPPQLLVGEKDKFKHLLGEHTRFGFEAFERPMDDPIFSRDEFKYVKVARDNRDKAYQQIGSSGGGNHFVEFGIANITAADNGMNLPLGEYLAVLSHSGSRGMGANIAKHYTEVAMKTCRLPKEARHLAWLTLDSEAGHEYWAAMTLAGDYAAACHDHIHRRLAKALGEKPLARIENHHNFAWKEHLADGREVIVHRKGATPAGKGVLGIIPGSMTAPGFIVRGKGNFASLQSASHGAGRLMSRSAAKKSLTQSEVSKHLADHGIHLIGGGIDEAPMAYKDIHTVMANQTELVEVLGAFYPRMVRMA
;
A
#
# COMPACT_ATOMS: atom_id res chain seq x y z
N MET A 1 55.04 24.40 -36.89
CA MET A 1 53.69 23.82 -36.74
C MET A 1 52.83 24.81 -35.97
N ALA A 2 51.63 25.12 -36.47
CA ALA A 2 50.71 26.03 -35.80
C ALA A 2 50.29 25.44 -34.43
N LYS A 3 50.32 26.25 -33.38
CA LYS A 3 49.90 25.85 -32.03
C LYS A 3 48.40 25.55 -32.06
N LEU A 4 47.99 24.37 -31.60
CA LEU A 4 46.58 23.99 -31.46
C LEU A 4 45.80 25.13 -30.78
N LYS A 5 44.67 25.55 -31.35
CA LYS A 5 43.85 26.64 -30.80
C LYS A 5 42.36 26.33 -30.93
N LEU A 6 41.86 25.52 -30.01
CA LEU A 6 40.44 25.18 -29.93
C LEU A 6 39.63 26.26 -29.20
N ARG A 7 38.46 26.59 -29.73
CA ARG A 7 37.46 27.48 -29.11
C ARG A 7 36.14 26.73 -28.92
N GLY A 8 35.42 27.02 -27.84
CA GLY A 8 34.11 26.39 -27.56
C GLY A 8 33.11 26.50 -28.71
N LYS A 9 33.05 27.67 -29.39
CA LYS A 9 32.21 27.86 -30.58
C LYS A 9 32.53 26.91 -31.75
N GLN A 10 33.76 26.41 -31.86
CA GLN A 10 34.13 25.42 -32.88
C GLN A 10 33.63 24.03 -32.49
N LEU A 11 33.68 23.67 -31.21
CA LEU A 11 33.17 22.40 -30.72
C LEU A 11 31.63 22.34 -30.78
N GLN A 12 30.95 23.45 -30.51
CA GLN A 12 29.49 23.57 -30.72
C GLN A 12 29.09 23.31 -32.18
N LYS A 13 29.87 23.82 -33.14
CA LYS A 13 29.61 23.62 -34.58
C LYS A 13 29.73 22.16 -35.02
N ILE A 14 30.51 21.35 -34.32
CA ILE A 14 30.66 19.91 -34.59
C ILE A 14 29.77 19.04 -33.68
N GLY A 15 28.82 19.66 -32.96
CA GLY A 15 27.75 18.96 -32.25
C GLY A 15 27.92 18.83 -30.74
N TYR A 16 28.99 19.33 -30.13
CA TYR A 16 29.15 19.24 -28.68
C TYR A 16 28.16 20.14 -27.94
N PRO A 17 27.43 19.63 -26.93
CA PRO A 17 26.49 20.41 -26.14
C PRO A 17 27.23 21.47 -25.31
N GLU A 18 26.58 22.63 -25.15
CA GLU A 18 27.13 23.70 -24.33
C GLU A 18 27.24 23.27 -22.86
N GLY A 19 28.43 23.41 -22.27
CA GLY A 19 28.66 23.04 -20.88
C GLY A 19 30.01 22.34 -20.64
N LYS A 20 30.04 21.49 -19.62
CA LYS A 20 31.27 20.86 -19.08
C LYS A 20 32.00 19.98 -20.10
N LEU A 21 31.26 19.34 -21.01
CA LEU A 21 31.83 18.45 -22.02
C LEU A 21 32.75 19.18 -23.01
N ILE A 22 32.41 20.42 -23.41
CA ILE A 22 33.29 21.27 -24.24
C ILE A 22 34.61 21.56 -23.52
N GLY A 23 34.53 21.91 -22.23
CA GLY A 23 35.72 22.18 -21.42
C GLY A 23 36.62 20.96 -21.31
N LEU A 24 36.03 19.79 -21.07
CA LEU A 24 36.74 18.51 -21.02
C LEU A 24 37.42 18.18 -22.36
N ALA A 25 36.68 18.29 -23.47
CA ALA A 25 37.19 18.01 -24.81
C ALA A 25 38.39 18.89 -25.18
N ILE A 26 38.32 20.19 -24.83
CA ILE A 26 39.43 21.13 -25.05
C ILE A 26 40.64 20.76 -24.19
N ASN A 27 40.45 20.44 -22.91
CA ASN A 27 41.54 20.10 -22.00
C ASN A 27 42.26 18.83 -22.45
N VAL A 28 41.51 17.77 -22.75
CA VAL A 28 42.05 16.49 -23.22
C VAL A 28 42.80 16.67 -24.55
N ALA A 29 42.27 17.48 -25.47
CA ALA A 29 42.95 17.80 -26.71
C ALA A 29 44.29 18.54 -26.51
N TYR A 30 44.37 19.46 -25.54
CA TYR A 30 45.63 20.13 -25.20
C TYR A 30 46.61 19.24 -24.43
N GLU A 31 46.11 18.30 -23.64
CA GLU A 31 46.90 17.35 -22.86
C GLU A 31 47.60 16.34 -23.78
N HIS A 32 46.87 15.76 -24.73
CA HIS A 32 47.36 14.63 -25.53
C HIS A 32 47.72 14.97 -26.98
N PHE A 33 47.12 16.01 -27.59
CA PHE A 33 47.21 16.26 -29.05
C PHE A 33 47.71 17.66 -29.41
N ARG A 34 48.45 18.31 -28.52
CA ARG A 34 48.93 19.71 -28.71
C ARG A 34 49.73 19.97 -29.98
N ARG A 35 50.40 18.93 -30.52
CA ARG A 35 51.25 19.01 -31.72
C ARG A 35 50.51 18.64 -33.01
N GLU A 36 49.28 18.15 -32.90
CA GLU A 36 48.48 17.70 -34.05
C GLU A 36 47.79 18.87 -34.77
N PRO A 37 47.50 18.72 -36.08
CA PRO A 37 46.75 19.73 -36.83
C PRO A 37 45.36 19.95 -36.23
N GLN A 38 44.94 21.22 -36.14
CA GLN A 38 43.64 21.57 -35.56
C GLN A 38 42.46 20.90 -36.29
N GLU A 39 42.49 20.81 -37.62
CA GLU A 39 41.46 20.11 -38.39
C GLU A 39 41.37 18.63 -38.03
N TRP A 40 42.51 17.97 -37.84
CA TRP A 40 42.55 16.57 -37.43
C TRP A 40 41.93 16.38 -36.05
N VAL A 41 42.29 17.22 -35.07
CA VAL A 41 41.74 17.17 -33.71
C VAL A 41 40.23 17.42 -33.71
N LEU A 42 39.73 18.37 -34.52
CA LEU A 42 38.30 18.62 -34.64
C LEU A 42 37.55 17.45 -35.28
N ASN A 43 38.15 16.80 -36.29
CA ASN A 43 37.56 15.61 -36.91
C ASN A 43 37.51 14.45 -35.90
N MET A 44 38.59 14.21 -35.15
CA MET A 44 38.60 13.19 -34.10
C MET A 44 37.56 13.45 -33.00
N LEU A 45 37.42 14.69 -32.54
CA LEU A 45 36.37 15.05 -31.58
C LEU A 45 34.96 14.77 -32.14
N GLN A 46 34.73 15.05 -33.42
CA GLN A 46 33.46 14.72 -34.07
C GLN A 46 33.21 13.20 -34.12
N GLN A 47 34.25 12.40 -34.38
CA GLN A 47 34.17 10.93 -34.33
C GLN A 47 33.90 10.39 -32.91
N VAL A 48 34.55 10.97 -31.90
CA VAL A 48 34.32 10.60 -30.48
C VAL A 48 32.87 10.92 -30.06
N LEU A 49 32.30 12.01 -30.57
CA LEU A 49 30.90 12.35 -30.31
C LEU A 49 29.92 11.42 -31.03
N ALA A 50 30.24 11.01 -32.27
CA ALA A 50 29.39 10.15 -33.09
C ALA A 50 29.43 8.68 -32.66
N HIS A 51 30.61 8.19 -32.23
CA HIS A 51 30.88 6.78 -31.95
C HIS A 51 31.65 6.57 -30.64
N PRO A 52 31.16 7.08 -29.49
CA PRO A 52 31.91 7.10 -28.24
C PRO A 52 32.28 5.69 -27.73
N GLU A 53 31.52 4.65 -28.07
CA GLU A 53 31.83 3.25 -27.78
C GLU A 53 33.17 2.79 -28.36
N SER A 54 33.54 3.30 -29.53
CA SER A 54 34.78 2.94 -30.23
C SER A 54 36.02 3.58 -29.59
N PHE A 55 35.83 4.55 -28.69
CA PHE A 55 36.90 5.30 -28.03
C PHE A 55 37.08 4.96 -26.54
N ARG A 56 36.36 3.96 -26.02
CA ARG A 56 36.43 3.54 -24.60
C ARG A 56 37.83 3.21 -24.10
N THR A 57 38.67 2.67 -24.99
CA THR A 57 40.03 2.22 -24.67
C THR A 57 41.09 2.91 -25.52
N VAL A 58 40.72 3.94 -26.30
CA VAL A 58 41.65 4.65 -27.18
C VAL A 58 42.32 5.77 -26.39
N ALA A 59 43.62 5.61 -26.15
CA ALA A 59 44.42 6.53 -25.34
C ALA A 59 44.31 8.00 -25.82
N GLY A 60 44.07 8.89 -24.86
CA GLY A 60 43.84 10.31 -25.07
C GLY A 60 42.39 10.69 -25.43
N TRP A 61 41.48 9.73 -25.65
CA TRP A 61 40.06 10.00 -25.97
C TRP A 61 39.09 9.36 -24.98
N GLU A 62 39.54 8.39 -24.19
CA GLU A 62 38.74 7.57 -23.28
C GLU A 62 37.94 8.41 -22.26
N ARG A 63 38.52 9.50 -21.77
CA ARG A 63 37.87 10.38 -20.78
C ARG A 63 36.66 11.10 -21.37
N ILE A 64 36.74 11.54 -22.62
CA ILE A 64 35.62 12.22 -23.30
C ILE A 64 34.54 11.18 -23.63
N ALA A 65 34.96 10.04 -24.18
CA ALA A 65 34.07 8.93 -24.52
C ALA A 65 33.28 8.42 -23.31
N GLN A 66 33.94 8.24 -22.16
CA GLN A 66 33.28 7.78 -20.93
C GLN A 66 32.22 8.75 -20.44
N VAL A 67 32.48 10.06 -20.46
CA VAL A 67 31.50 11.07 -20.05
C VAL A 67 30.29 11.08 -21.00
N ILE A 68 30.52 11.00 -22.31
CA ILE A 68 29.43 10.92 -23.30
C ILE A 68 28.60 9.66 -23.09
N LEU A 69 29.23 8.50 -22.89
CA LEU A 69 28.53 7.25 -22.64
C LEU A 69 27.74 7.28 -21.33
N ASN A 70 28.27 7.92 -20.28
CA ASN A 70 27.54 8.11 -19.04
C ASN A 70 26.33 9.03 -19.25
N GLU A 71 26.48 10.17 -19.93
CA GLU A 71 25.38 11.09 -20.25
C GLU A 71 24.31 10.42 -21.14
N GLN A 72 24.73 9.62 -22.12
CA GLN A 72 23.82 8.84 -22.98
C GLN A 72 23.10 7.74 -22.20
N SER A 73 23.81 7.03 -21.32
CA SER A 73 23.22 6.01 -20.44
C SER A 73 22.23 6.65 -19.46
N GLU A 74 22.55 7.81 -18.90
CA GLU A 74 21.66 8.58 -18.02
C GLU A 74 20.45 9.11 -18.80
N ALA A 75 20.62 9.60 -20.03
CA ALA A 75 19.52 10.07 -20.86
C ALA A 75 18.59 8.93 -21.31
N ALA A 76 19.15 7.77 -21.67
CA ALA A 76 18.39 6.57 -21.99
C ALA A 76 17.63 6.02 -20.77
N ALA A 77 18.27 6.00 -19.60
CA ALA A 77 17.63 5.64 -18.33
C ALA A 77 16.56 6.66 -17.87
N ASN A 78 16.64 7.92 -18.33
CA ASN A 78 15.71 9.00 -17.99
C ASN A 78 14.56 9.18 -18.98
N LYS A 79 14.45 8.36 -20.04
CA LYS A 79 13.30 8.46 -20.95
C LYS A 79 12.03 8.02 -20.20
N PRO A 80 10.96 8.86 -20.14
CA PRO A 80 9.75 8.49 -19.44
C PRO A 80 9.08 7.30 -20.13
N PHE A 81 8.54 6.39 -19.32
CA PHE A 81 7.69 5.31 -19.81
C PHE A 81 6.42 5.91 -20.41
N GLU A 82 6.01 5.39 -21.56
CA GLU A 82 4.77 5.77 -22.21
C GLU A 82 3.63 4.88 -21.72
N LEU A 83 2.47 5.48 -21.48
CA LEU A 83 1.25 4.74 -21.18
C LEU A 83 0.66 4.19 -22.47
N ALA A 84 0.08 2.98 -22.39
CA ALA A 84 -0.71 2.45 -23.49
C ALA A 84 -1.84 3.44 -23.87
N LYS A 85 -2.19 3.49 -25.16
CA LYS A 85 -3.23 4.40 -25.65
C LYS A 85 -4.58 4.12 -25.01
N ASN A 86 -4.92 2.83 -24.90
CA ASN A 86 -6.16 2.37 -24.29
C ASN A 86 -5.85 1.57 -23.03
N ALA A 87 -6.73 1.67 -22.02
CA ALA A 87 -6.69 0.79 -20.87
C ALA A 87 -7.03 -0.65 -21.30
N ARG A 88 -6.37 -1.62 -20.67
CA ARG A 88 -6.82 -3.02 -20.74
C ARG A 88 -8.20 -3.13 -20.08
N GLU A 89 -9.01 -4.08 -20.52
CA GLU A 89 -10.31 -4.36 -19.91
C GLU A 89 -10.15 -4.92 -18.49
N PHE A 90 -11.09 -4.59 -17.61
CA PHE A 90 -11.15 -5.06 -16.23
C PHE A 90 -12.60 -5.01 -15.73
N PRO A 91 -13.00 -5.94 -14.84
CA PRO A 91 -14.32 -5.87 -14.20
C PRO A 91 -14.39 -4.74 -13.18
N ILE A 92 -15.54 -4.07 -13.17
CA ILE A 92 -15.94 -3.10 -12.15
C ILE A 92 -17.18 -3.63 -11.46
N TYR A 93 -17.07 -3.93 -10.17
CA TYR A 93 -18.18 -4.41 -9.36
C TYR A 93 -18.84 -3.21 -8.68
N GLY A 94 -20.17 -3.03 -8.84
CA GLY A 94 -20.89 -1.88 -8.27
C GLY A 94 -20.57 -0.54 -8.94
N ASP A 95 -20.43 -0.53 -10.27
CA ASP A 95 -19.99 0.63 -11.06
C ASP A 95 -20.76 1.92 -10.76
N GLU A 96 -22.08 1.83 -10.60
CA GLU A 96 -22.96 2.98 -10.32
C GLU A 96 -22.66 3.67 -8.97
N GLN A 97 -22.02 2.97 -8.03
CA GLN A 97 -21.70 3.47 -6.68
C GLN A 97 -20.25 3.94 -6.53
N ILE A 98 -19.48 3.93 -7.62
CA ILE A 98 -18.07 4.32 -7.62
C ILE A 98 -17.92 5.69 -8.26
N GLU A 99 -17.20 6.59 -7.57
CA GLU A 99 -16.94 7.94 -8.08
C GLU A 99 -15.98 7.93 -9.27
N ILE A 100 -16.14 8.90 -10.17
CA ILE A 100 -15.36 9.02 -11.41
C ILE A 100 -13.85 9.08 -11.13
N GLY A 101 -13.44 9.81 -10.09
CA GLY A 101 -12.02 9.93 -9.73
C GLY A 101 -11.36 8.59 -9.36
N ALA A 102 -12.11 7.68 -8.74
CA ALA A 102 -11.60 6.32 -8.46
C ALA A 102 -11.49 5.48 -9.74
N LYS A 103 -12.47 5.60 -10.64
CA LYS A 103 -12.44 4.93 -11.95
C LYS A 103 -11.26 5.42 -12.80
N ASP A 104 -11.05 6.74 -12.87
CA ASP A 104 -9.95 7.34 -13.62
C ASP A 104 -8.57 6.87 -13.13
N GLN A 105 -8.40 6.71 -11.82
CA GLN A 105 -7.20 6.12 -11.22
C GLN A 105 -6.99 4.67 -11.69
N MET A 106 -8.05 3.87 -11.71
CA MET A 106 -7.98 2.48 -12.19
C MET A 106 -7.69 2.42 -13.70
N TYR A 107 -8.40 3.19 -14.52
CA TYR A 107 -8.14 3.27 -15.97
C TYR A 107 -6.70 3.69 -16.28
N THR A 108 -6.12 4.60 -15.49
CA THR A 108 -4.71 4.99 -15.62
C THR A 108 -3.77 3.83 -15.26
N ALA A 109 -4.04 3.10 -14.17
CA ALA A 109 -3.27 1.91 -13.79
C ALA A 109 -3.34 0.80 -14.85
N MET A 110 -4.49 0.63 -15.51
CA MET A 110 -4.69 -0.35 -16.56
C MET A 110 -4.00 -0.01 -17.89
N ARG A 111 -3.37 1.16 -17.99
CA ARG A 111 -2.54 1.60 -19.14
C ARG A 111 -1.04 1.45 -18.90
N LEU A 112 -0.60 1.05 -17.70
CA LEU A 112 0.82 0.86 -17.44
C LEU A 112 1.35 -0.31 -18.28
N PRO A 113 2.60 -0.23 -18.77
CA PRO A 113 3.19 -1.30 -19.59
C PRO A 113 3.34 -2.62 -18.80
N ILE A 114 3.54 -2.52 -17.48
CA ILE A 114 3.70 -3.67 -16.57
C ILE A 114 2.37 -4.30 -16.14
N THR A 115 1.22 -3.70 -16.43
CA THR A 115 -0.07 -4.22 -15.96
C THR A 115 -0.45 -5.47 -16.73
N VAL A 116 -0.84 -6.51 -16.02
CA VAL A 116 -1.30 -7.79 -16.58
C VAL A 116 -2.82 -7.88 -16.54
N GLN A 117 -3.42 -7.62 -15.37
CA GLN A 117 -4.86 -7.70 -15.10
C GLN A 117 -5.21 -6.75 -13.94
N GLY A 118 -6.47 -6.38 -13.80
CA GLY A 118 -6.96 -5.65 -12.63
C GLY A 118 -8.44 -5.87 -12.38
N ALA A 119 -8.93 -5.35 -11.28
CA ALA A 119 -10.35 -5.31 -10.91
C ALA A 119 -10.63 -4.15 -9.96
N LEU A 120 -11.87 -3.64 -9.96
CA LEU A 120 -12.30 -2.56 -9.07
C LEU A 120 -13.49 -3.00 -8.21
N MET A 121 -13.34 -2.93 -6.90
CA MET A 121 -14.31 -3.42 -5.91
C MET A 121 -15.43 -2.40 -5.64
N PRO A 122 -16.62 -2.82 -5.14
CA PRO A 122 -17.77 -1.92 -4.94
C PRO A 122 -17.56 -0.79 -3.92
N ASP A 123 -16.68 -0.99 -2.96
CA ASP A 123 -16.26 -0.01 -1.96
C ASP A 123 -15.25 1.01 -2.49
N ALA A 124 -14.93 0.96 -3.79
CA ALA A 124 -13.88 1.79 -4.35
C ALA A 124 -14.17 3.29 -4.24
N HIS A 125 -13.11 4.02 -3.91
CA HIS A 125 -13.11 5.48 -3.79
C HIS A 125 -11.70 6.03 -4.00
N GLN A 126 -11.63 7.33 -4.28
CA GLN A 126 -10.43 8.01 -4.72
C GLN A 126 -9.35 7.96 -3.63
N GLY A 127 -8.15 7.54 -4.04
CA GLY A 127 -6.96 7.48 -3.21
C GLY A 127 -5.77 8.20 -3.84
N TYR A 128 -4.58 7.62 -3.70
CA TYR A 128 -3.33 8.08 -4.31
C TYR A 128 -2.69 6.96 -5.13
N GLY A 129 -2.47 7.14 -6.43
CA GLY A 129 -2.01 6.04 -7.29
C GLY A 129 -3.19 5.11 -7.59
N LEU A 130 -3.13 3.85 -7.13
CA LEU A 130 -4.27 2.93 -7.21
C LEU A 130 -5.42 3.46 -6.31
N PRO A 131 -6.69 3.40 -6.76
CA PRO A 131 -7.82 3.75 -5.90
C PRO A 131 -7.90 2.79 -4.71
N ILE A 132 -8.50 3.24 -3.61
CA ILE A 132 -8.90 2.32 -2.55
C ILE A 132 -10.05 1.46 -3.12
N GLY A 133 -10.07 0.15 -2.87
CA GLY A 133 -10.90 -0.81 -3.58
C GLY A 133 -10.29 -1.31 -4.91
N GLY A 134 -9.09 -0.87 -5.26
CA GLY A 134 -8.40 -1.31 -6.48
C GLY A 134 -7.55 -2.56 -6.28
N VAL A 135 -7.57 -3.44 -7.27
CA VAL A 135 -6.69 -4.63 -7.36
C VAL A 135 -5.96 -4.63 -8.69
N LEU A 136 -4.64 -4.76 -8.68
CA LEU A 136 -3.80 -4.69 -9.88
C LEU A 136 -2.72 -5.77 -9.88
N ALA A 137 -2.75 -6.64 -10.88
CA ALA A 137 -1.69 -7.60 -11.16
C ALA A 137 -0.67 -7.00 -12.13
N THR A 138 0.61 -7.09 -11.78
CA THR A 138 1.72 -6.59 -12.60
C THR A 138 2.79 -7.67 -12.83
N GLU A 139 3.54 -7.51 -13.91
CA GLU A 139 4.67 -8.38 -14.25
C GLU A 139 5.94 -7.93 -13.50
N ASN A 140 6.44 -8.82 -12.63
CA ASN A 140 7.70 -8.69 -11.89
C ASN A 140 8.00 -7.30 -11.28
N SER A 141 6.96 -6.57 -10.89
CA SER A 141 7.07 -5.16 -10.52
C SER A 141 6.14 -4.87 -9.36
N VAL A 142 6.59 -4.06 -8.43
CA VAL A 142 5.82 -3.63 -7.27
C VAL A 142 5.64 -2.11 -7.27
N ILE A 143 4.41 -1.65 -7.03
CA ILE A 143 4.02 -0.24 -6.97
C ILE A 143 3.80 0.14 -5.51
N PRO A 144 4.71 0.91 -4.86
CA PRO A 144 4.58 1.23 -3.44
C PRO A 144 3.24 1.92 -3.07
N TYR A 145 2.77 2.86 -3.89
CA TYR A 145 1.44 3.47 -3.67
C TYR A 145 0.25 2.58 -4.08
N GLY A 146 0.51 1.54 -4.88
CA GLY A 146 -0.44 0.46 -5.18
C GLY A 146 -0.64 -0.49 -4.00
N VAL A 147 0.32 -0.59 -3.08
CA VAL A 147 0.16 -1.22 -1.76
C VAL A 147 -0.58 -0.28 -0.80
N GLY A 148 -0.19 1.00 -0.80
CA GLY A 148 -0.72 2.02 0.09
C GLY A 148 0.26 2.44 1.19
N VAL A 149 -0.10 3.50 1.91
CA VAL A 149 0.78 4.10 2.93
C VAL A 149 0.79 3.33 4.25
N ASP A 150 -0.31 2.67 4.59
CA ASP A 150 -0.38 1.81 5.77
C ASP A 150 -0.25 0.35 5.33
N ILE A 151 1.00 -0.06 5.13
CA ILE A 151 1.37 -1.39 4.64
C ILE A 151 0.87 -2.44 5.62
N GLY A 152 0.25 -3.51 5.13
CA GLY A 152 -0.21 -4.61 5.95
C GLY A 152 -1.39 -4.27 6.86
N CYS A 153 -2.05 -3.13 6.64
CA CYS A 153 -3.31 -2.80 7.30
C CYS A 153 -4.30 -3.95 7.10
N ARG A 154 -4.95 -4.36 8.20
CA ARG A 154 -5.72 -5.60 8.27
C ARG A 154 -6.81 -5.54 9.32
N MET A 155 -7.74 -6.47 9.19
CA MET A 155 -8.78 -6.77 10.16
C MET A 155 -8.44 -8.06 10.90
N CYS A 156 -8.76 -8.12 12.19
CA CYS A 156 -8.68 -9.34 12.98
C CYS A 156 -9.88 -9.48 13.91
N LEU A 157 -10.66 -10.55 13.73
CA LEU A 157 -11.81 -10.92 14.54
C LEU A 157 -11.46 -12.10 15.45
N SER A 158 -11.72 -11.99 16.74
CA SER A 158 -11.70 -13.11 17.69
C SER A 158 -13.10 -13.33 18.27
N ILE A 159 -13.59 -14.57 18.22
CA ILE A 159 -14.90 -14.96 18.72
C ILE A 159 -14.74 -15.77 20.00
N TYR A 160 -15.51 -15.49 21.05
CA TYR A 160 -15.37 -16.10 22.37
C TYR A 160 -16.62 -16.90 22.77
N ALA A 161 -16.44 -17.90 23.64
CA ALA A 161 -17.52 -18.70 24.22
C ALA A 161 -18.30 -17.93 25.32
N LEU A 162 -18.54 -16.64 25.12
CA LEU A 162 -19.16 -15.76 26.10
C LEU A 162 -20.51 -15.23 25.58
N PRO A 163 -21.53 -15.14 26.45
CA PRO A 163 -22.84 -14.64 26.07
C PRO A 163 -22.77 -13.15 25.67
N PRO A 164 -23.33 -12.75 24.52
CA PRO A 164 -23.29 -11.36 24.06
C PRO A 164 -24.03 -10.38 24.99
N GLN A 165 -24.95 -10.88 25.82
CA GLN A 165 -25.69 -10.08 26.80
C GLN A 165 -24.77 -9.38 27.82
N LEU A 166 -23.55 -9.90 28.03
CA LEU A 166 -22.54 -9.25 28.86
C LEU A 166 -22.18 -7.84 28.37
N LEU A 167 -22.20 -7.60 27.05
CA LEU A 167 -21.92 -6.27 26.49
C LEU A 167 -22.97 -5.22 26.87
N VAL A 168 -24.21 -5.67 27.12
CA VAL A 168 -25.31 -4.79 27.53
C VAL A 168 -25.33 -4.62 29.05
N GLY A 169 -25.11 -5.69 29.79
CA GLY A 169 -25.16 -5.71 31.27
C GLY A 169 -23.93 -5.14 31.96
N GLU A 170 -22.74 -5.20 31.34
CA GLU A 170 -21.45 -4.87 31.96
C GLU A 170 -20.69 -3.77 31.19
N LYS A 171 -21.39 -2.77 30.65
CA LYS A 171 -20.81 -1.72 29.78
C LYS A 171 -19.52 -1.09 30.34
N ASP A 172 -19.50 -0.75 31.63
CA ASP A 172 -18.34 -0.11 32.25
C ASP A 172 -17.11 -1.02 32.30
N LYS A 173 -17.30 -2.33 32.52
CA LYS A 173 -16.21 -3.31 32.48
C LYS A 173 -15.60 -3.35 31.09
N PHE A 174 -16.42 -3.47 30.05
CA PHE A 174 -15.93 -3.53 28.68
C PHE A 174 -15.25 -2.22 28.25
N LYS A 175 -15.81 -1.06 28.66
CA LYS A 175 -15.19 0.25 28.44
C LYS A 175 -13.80 0.32 29.09
N HIS A 176 -13.68 -0.17 30.32
CA HIS A 176 -12.41 -0.28 31.03
C HIS A 176 -11.44 -1.23 30.33
N LEU A 177 -11.89 -2.41 29.88
CA LEU A 177 -11.07 -3.36 29.13
C LEU A 177 -10.48 -2.75 27.86
N LEU A 178 -11.28 -2.03 27.07
CA LEU A 178 -10.75 -1.30 25.91
C LEU A 178 -9.75 -0.23 26.38
N GLY A 179 -10.08 0.57 27.39
CA GLY A 179 -9.22 1.59 28.00
C GLY A 179 -7.82 1.09 28.37
N GLU A 180 -7.76 -0.01 29.11
CA GLU A 180 -6.52 -0.56 29.67
C GLU A 180 -5.70 -1.32 28.64
N HIS A 181 -6.34 -2.09 27.75
CA HIS A 181 -5.64 -3.09 26.93
C HIS A 181 -5.42 -2.69 25.47
N THR A 182 -5.80 -1.48 25.08
CA THR A 182 -5.56 -0.94 23.74
C THR A 182 -4.92 0.45 23.81
N ARG A 183 -4.20 0.84 22.76
CA ARG A 183 -3.52 2.15 22.66
C ARG A 183 -3.71 2.72 21.26
N PHE A 184 -3.94 4.01 21.17
CA PHE A 184 -4.27 4.71 19.92
C PHE A 184 -3.39 5.96 19.72
N GLY A 185 -3.44 6.52 18.51
CA GLY A 185 -2.65 7.69 18.13
C GLY A 185 -1.13 7.46 18.33
N PHE A 186 -0.55 8.29 19.21
CA PHE A 186 0.85 8.24 19.61
C PHE A 186 1.07 7.53 20.96
N GLU A 187 0.02 7.01 21.59
CA GLU A 187 0.15 6.29 22.85
C GLU A 187 0.92 4.98 22.68
N ALA A 188 1.65 4.60 23.72
CA ALA A 188 2.38 3.35 23.84
C ALA A 188 2.07 2.70 25.18
N PHE A 189 2.39 1.40 25.29
CA PHE A 189 2.37 0.73 26.58
C PHE A 189 3.67 1.05 27.34
N GLU A 190 3.59 1.25 28.66
CA GLU A 190 4.78 1.49 29.50
C GLU A 190 5.77 0.33 29.43
N ARG A 191 5.26 -0.90 29.30
CA ARG A 191 6.03 -2.13 29.12
C ARG A 191 5.56 -2.82 27.84
N PRO A 192 6.09 -2.43 26.67
CA PRO A 192 5.85 -3.17 25.43
C PRO A 192 6.24 -4.64 25.62
N MET A 193 5.43 -5.54 25.07
CA MET A 193 5.79 -6.96 25.06
C MET A 193 6.81 -7.19 23.96
N ASP A 194 7.83 -8.00 24.25
CA ASP A 194 8.77 -8.44 23.23
C ASP A 194 8.08 -9.35 22.21
N ASP A 195 8.65 -9.43 21.01
CA ASP A 195 8.10 -10.21 19.91
C ASP A 195 9.21 -10.66 18.94
N PRO A 196 9.20 -11.93 18.46
CA PRO A 196 10.19 -12.43 17.51
C PRO A 196 10.34 -11.59 16.23
N ILE A 197 9.36 -10.76 15.87
CA ILE A 197 9.45 -9.83 14.75
C ILE A 197 10.71 -8.94 14.82
N PHE A 198 11.16 -8.57 16.02
CA PHE A 198 12.31 -7.69 16.20
C PHE A 198 13.67 -8.36 16.01
N SER A 199 13.68 -9.68 15.79
CA SER A 199 14.85 -10.48 15.43
C SER A 199 15.01 -10.67 13.92
N ARG A 200 14.06 -10.20 13.12
CA ARG A 200 14.09 -10.25 11.65
C ARG A 200 15.33 -9.55 11.08
N ASP A 201 15.98 -10.18 10.11
CA ASP A 201 17.22 -9.69 9.51
C ASP A 201 17.02 -8.43 8.67
N GLU A 202 15.80 -8.18 8.19
CA GLU A 202 15.40 -6.97 7.47
C GLU A 202 15.74 -5.70 8.27
N PHE A 203 15.64 -5.75 9.60
CA PHE A 203 16.05 -4.64 10.47
C PHE A 203 17.56 -4.37 10.47
N LYS A 204 18.40 -5.28 9.97
CA LYS A 204 19.85 -5.12 9.87
C LYS A 204 20.24 -4.43 8.57
N TYR A 205 19.69 -4.88 7.44
CA TYR A 205 20.12 -4.45 6.11
C TYR A 205 19.21 -3.40 5.45
N VAL A 206 17.90 -3.36 5.73
CA VAL A 206 17.02 -2.32 5.19
C VAL A 206 17.10 -1.07 6.08
N LYS A 207 17.78 -0.03 5.59
CA LYS A 207 18.05 1.20 6.38
C LYS A 207 16.77 1.82 6.95
N VAL A 208 15.73 2.02 6.14
CA VAL A 208 14.48 2.67 6.60
C VAL A 208 13.75 1.84 7.66
N ALA A 209 13.81 0.51 7.58
CA ALA A 209 13.24 -0.36 8.61
C ALA A 209 14.06 -0.28 9.90
N ARG A 210 15.40 -0.37 9.80
CA ARG A 210 16.34 -0.24 10.93
C ARG A 210 16.12 1.06 11.71
N ASP A 211 16.04 2.18 10.99
CA ASP A 211 15.87 3.51 11.58
C ASP A 211 14.51 3.66 12.31
N ASN A 212 13.54 2.80 12.01
CA ASN A 212 12.21 2.80 12.64
C ASN A 212 12.03 1.70 13.70
N ARG A 213 13.02 0.82 13.91
CA ARG A 213 12.89 -0.37 14.76
C ARG A 213 12.51 -0.03 16.20
N ASP A 214 13.19 0.91 16.83
CA ASP A 214 12.95 1.22 18.25
C ASP A 214 11.58 1.86 18.47
N LYS A 215 11.14 2.68 17.52
CA LYS A 215 9.78 3.24 17.53
C LYS A 215 8.73 2.16 17.31
N ALA A 216 8.97 1.21 16.41
CA ALA A 216 8.10 0.05 16.22
C ALA A 216 8.04 -0.81 17.49
N TYR A 217 9.16 -1.01 18.20
CA TYR A 217 9.19 -1.71 19.48
C TYR A 217 8.30 -1.03 20.53
N GLN A 218 8.35 0.29 20.65
CA GLN A 218 7.47 1.04 21.56
C GLN A 218 5.98 0.96 21.17
N GLN A 219 5.68 0.82 19.88
CA GLN A 219 4.32 0.85 19.33
C GLN A 219 3.66 -0.54 19.17
N ILE A 220 4.38 -1.63 19.46
CA ILE A 220 3.85 -3.00 19.27
C ILE A 220 2.56 -3.23 20.06
N GLY A 221 1.52 -3.69 19.36
CA GLY A 221 0.20 -3.90 19.93
C GLY A 221 -0.63 -2.64 20.16
N SER A 222 -0.23 -1.50 19.59
CA SER A 222 -1.09 -0.30 19.45
C SER A 222 -1.85 -0.33 18.12
N SER A 223 -3.03 0.31 18.09
CA SER A 223 -3.85 0.38 16.88
C SER A 223 -3.53 1.61 16.04
N GLY A 224 -3.23 2.74 16.66
CA GLY A 224 -2.93 3.98 15.95
C GLY A 224 -4.05 4.96 15.77
N GLY A 225 -4.01 5.75 14.68
CA GLY A 225 -5.00 6.78 14.38
C GLY A 225 -5.61 6.63 12.99
N GLY A 226 -6.49 7.57 12.62
CA GLY A 226 -7.28 7.47 11.39
C GLY A 226 -8.49 6.57 11.59
N ASN A 227 -8.73 5.66 10.65
CA ASN A 227 -9.86 4.73 10.66
C ASN A 227 -9.60 3.44 11.47
N HIS A 228 -8.53 3.41 12.27
CA HIS A 228 -8.17 2.26 13.09
C HIS A 228 -9.03 2.21 14.34
N PHE A 229 -9.44 1.00 14.74
CA PHE A 229 -10.32 0.78 15.87
C PHE A 229 -10.06 -0.57 16.54
N VAL A 230 -10.53 -0.70 17.78
CA VAL A 230 -10.76 -1.97 18.44
C VAL A 230 -12.14 -1.90 19.06
N GLU A 231 -12.96 -2.90 18.78
CA GLU A 231 -14.35 -2.89 19.18
C GLU A 231 -14.80 -4.25 19.72
N PHE A 232 -15.65 -4.19 20.73
CA PHE A 232 -16.44 -5.33 21.17
C PHE A 232 -17.80 -5.29 20.48
N GLY A 233 -18.25 -6.46 20.07
CA GLY A 233 -19.52 -6.63 19.39
C GLY A 233 -20.04 -8.06 19.45
N ILE A 234 -21.09 -8.29 18.68
CA ILE A 234 -21.80 -9.56 18.61
C ILE A 234 -21.50 -10.19 17.25
N ALA A 235 -20.85 -11.35 17.24
CA ALA A 235 -20.73 -12.18 16.04
C ALA A 235 -21.94 -13.12 15.97
N ASN A 236 -22.78 -12.97 14.97
CA ASN A 236 -23.91 -13.85 14.67
C ASN A 236 -23.53 -14.78 13.52
N ILE A 237 -23.40 -16.08 13.82
CA ILE A 237 -23.06 -17.13 12.85
C ILE A 237 -24.35 -17.74 12.31
N THR A 238 -24.55 -17.63 11.01
CA THR A 238 -25.78 -18.04 10.32
C THR A 238 -25.57 -19.20 9.33
N ALA A 239 -24.33 -19.45 8.91
CA ALA A 239 -23.97 -20.60 8.07
C ALA A 239 -23.51 -21.80 8.90
N ALA A 240 -24.10 -22.97 8.65
CA ALA A 240 -23.72 -24.22 9.34
C ALA A 240 -22.31 -24.68 8.93
N ASP A 241 -22.00 -24.63 7.63
CA ASP A 241 -20.63 -24.72 7.14
C ASP A 241 -20.00 -23.32 7.14
N ASN A 242 -19.59 -22.83 8.31
CA ASN A 242 -18.90 -21.54 8.45
C ASN A 242 -17.36 -21.63 8.39
N GLY A 243 -16.78 -22.84 8.30
CA GLY A 243 -15.33 -23.02 8.22
C GLY A 243 -14.57 -22.71 9.52
N MET A 244 -15.26 -22.15 10.53
CA MET A 244 -14.75 -21.95 11.89
C MET A 244 -15.18 -23.08 12.83
N ASN A 245 -16.01 -24.02 12.36
CA ASN A 245 -16.62 -25.10 13.15
C ASN A 245 -17.38 -24.60 14.39
N LEU A 246 -18.02 -23.43 14.27
CA LEU A 246 -18.86 -22.88 15.32
C LEU A 246 -20.32 -23.30 15.12
N PRO A 247 -21.07 -23.60 16.19
CA PRO A 247 -22.52 -23.69 16.12
C PRO A 247 -23.16 -22.38 15.60
N LEU A 248 -24.38 -22.50 15.10
CA LEU A 248 -25.20 -21.31 14.79
C LEU A 248 -25.53 -20.57 16.08
N GLY A 249 -25.47 -19.24 16.05
CA GLY A 249 -25.82 -18.42 17.19
C GLY A 249 -24.98 -17.15 17.32
N GLU A 250 -25.21 -16.47 18.43
CA GLU A 250 -24.57 -15.20 18.75
C GLU A 250 -23.47 -15.38 19.80
N TYR A 251 -22.35 -14.72 19.56
CA TYR A 251 -21.15 -14.80 20.38
C TYR A 251 -20.63 -13.40 20.69
N LEU A 252 -20.03 -13.23 21.87
CA LEU A 252 -19.17 -12.08 22.11
C LEU A 252 -17.94 -12.16 21.22
N ALA A 253 -17.60 -11.06 20.56
CA ALA A 253 -16.42 -10.98 19.70
C ALA A 253 -15.67 -9.66 19.86
N VAL A 254 -14.38 -9.71 19.52
CA VAL A 254 -13.50 -8.54 19.41
C VAL A 254 -13.09 -8.41 17.96
N LEU A 255 -13.29 -7.24 17.38
CA LEU A 255 -12.77 -6.88 16.07
C LEU A 255 -11.73 -5.77 16.24
N SER A 256 -10.57 -5.93 15.61
CA SER A 256 -9.58 -4.85 15.52
C SER A 256 -9.19 -4.56 14.09
N HIS A 257 -8.91 -3.28 13.84
CA HIS A 257 -8.44 -2.74 12.58
C HIS A 257 -7.18 -1.92 12.84
N SER A 258 -6.05 -2.38 12.33
CA SER A 258 -4.76 -1.72 12.50
C SER A 258 -3.81 -2.09 11.35
N GLY A 259 -2.62 -1.49 11.36
CA GLY A 259 -1.59 -1.69 10.36
C GLY A 259 -0.20 -1.56 10.94
N SER A 260 0.77 -1.27 10.08
CA SER A 260 2.19 -1.29 10.42
C SER A 260 2.71 0.02 11.02
N ARG A 261 1.78 0.89 11.41
CA ARG A 261 2.04 2.12 12.19
C ARG A 261 3.00 3.07 11.46
N GLY A 262 3.77 3.84 12.21
CA GLY A 262 4.72 4.81 11.63
C GLY A 262 5.81 4.14 10.79
N MET A 263 6.18 2.90 11.09
CA MET A 263 7.21 2.16 10.35
C MET A 263 6.76 1.93 8.91
N GLY A 264 5.58 1.34 8.69
CA GLY A 264 5.09 1.13 7.32
C GLY A 264 4.86 2.42 6.55
N ALA A 265 4.35 3.47 7.21
CA ALA A 265 4.22 4.78 6.58
C ALA A 265 5.56 5.35 6.09
N ASN A 266 6.62 5.19 6.88
CA ASN A 266 7.96 5.64 6.52
C ASN A 266 8.58 4.77 5.40
N ILE A 267 8.37 3.46 5.43
CA ILE A 267 8.78 2.53 4.36
C ILE A 267 8.06 2.89 3.05
N ALA A 268 6.73 3.03 3.08
CA ALA A 268 5.93 3.38 1.91
C ALA A 268 6.35 4.72 1.30
N LYS A 269 6.56 5.75 2.14
CA LYS A 269 7.04 7.06 1.71
C LYS A 269 8.41 6.95 1.02
N HIS A 270 9.38 6.30 1.67
CA HIS A 270 10.73 6.18 1.16
C HIS A 270 10.76 5.52 -0.23
N TYR A 271 10.17 4.34 -0.36
CA TYR A 271 10.23 3.59 -1.62
C TYR A 271 9.32 4.16 -2.71
N THR A 272 8.27 4.89 -2.35
CA THR A 272 7.52 5.72 -3.31
C THR A 272 8.43 6.81 -3.92
N GLU A 273 9.18 7.52 -3.08
CA GLU A 273 10.09 8.57 -3.57
C GLU A 273 11.20 7.98 -4.44
N VAL A 274 11.71 6.79 -4.10
CA VAL A 274 12.65 6.05 -4.94
C VAL A 274 12.01 5.69 -6.28
N ALA A 275 10.83 5.05 -6.27
CA ALA A 275 10.12 4.65 -7.47
C ALA A 275 9.84 5.84 -8.41
N MET A 276 9.36 6.97 -7.89
CA MET A 276 9.10 8.16 -8.71
C MET A 276 10.36 8.81 -9.29
N LYS A 277 11.54 8.57 -8.71
CA LYS A 277 12.81 9.08 -9.22
C LYS A 277 13.35 8.18 -10.34
N THR A 278 13.23 6.86 -10.18
CA THR A 278 13.80 5.85 -11.09
C THR A 278 12.84 5.44 -12.21
N CYS A 279 11.54 5.43 -11.94
CA CYS A 279 10.48 5.14 -12.91
C CYS A 279 9.73 6.44 -13.26
N ARG A 280 10.19 7.13 -14.31
CA ARG A 280 9.56 8.37 -14.79
C ARG A 280 8.31 8.05 -15.60
N LEU A 281 7.17 8.52 -15.09
CA LEU A 281 5.86 8.40 -15.74
C LEU A 281 5.26 9.79 -16.03
N PRO A 282 4.30 9.87 -16.97
CA PRO A 282 3.46 11.06 -17.16
C PRO A 282 2.80 11.50 -15.86
N LYS A 283 2.41 12.78 -15.80
CA LYS A 283 1.92 13.41 -14.55
C LYS A 283 0.72 12.67 -13.95
N GLU A 284 -0.19 12.20 -14.79
CA GLU A 284 -1.38 11.44 -14.43
C GLU A 284 -1.06 10.07 -13.79
N ALA A 285 0.05 9.45 -14.16
CA ALA A 285 0.47 8.14 -13.67
C ALA A 285 1.65 8.21 -12.69
N ARG A 286 2.09 9.41 -12.27
CA ARG A 286 3.26 9.58 -11.41
C ARG A 286 3.19 8.76 -10.12
N HIS A 287 2.01 8.66 -9.52
CA HIS A 287 1.78 7.88 -8.29
C HIS A 287 1.72 6.36 -8.51
N LEU A 288 1.85 5.90 -9.75
CA LEU A 288 1.91 4.49 -10.15
C LEU A 288 3.33 4.06 -10.54
N ALA A 289 4.33 4.88 -10.25
CA ALA A 289 5.74 4.50 -10.45
C ALA A 289 6.07 3.22 -9.67
N TRP A 290 6.79 2.31 -10.31
CA TRP A 290 7.09 0.99 -9.79
C TRP A 290 8.59 0.76 -9.55
N LEU A 291 8.87 -0.33 -8.85
CA LEU A 291 10.20 -0.92 -8.70
C LEU A 291 10.12 -2.33 -9.26
N THR A 292 11.01 -2.69 -10.18
CA THR A 292 11.11 -4.08 -10.64
C THR A 292 11.74 -4.91 -9.54
N LEU A 293 11.27 -6.15 -9.34
CA LEU A 293 11.79 -6.98 -8.27
C LEU A 293 13.24 -7.39 -8.49
N ASP A 294 13.74 -7.37 -9.73
CA ASP A 294 15.16 -7.65 -10.03
C ASP A 294 16.11 -6.51 -9.61
N SER A 295 15.56 -5.33 -9.28
CA SER A 295 16.37 -4.19 -8.84
C SER A 295 16.66 -4.25 -7.34
N GLU A 296 17.80 -3.69 -6.92
CA GLU A 296 18.15 -3.56 -5.49
C GLU A 296 17.01 -2.89 -4.70
N ALA A 297 16.49 -1.77 -5.19
CA ALA A 297 15.39 -1.06 -4.53
C ALA A 297 14.08 -1.87 -4.50
N GLY A 298 13.81 -2.69 -5.52
CA GLY A 298 12.68 -3.61 -5.53
C GLY A 298 12.80 -4.71 -4.50
N HIS A 299 13.97 -5.36 -4.41
CA HIS A 299 14.27 -6.36 -3.38
C HIS A 299 14.16 -5.78 -1.97
N GLU A 300 14.76 -4.60 -1.72
CA GLU A 300 14.67 -3.97 -0.41
C GLU A 300 13.23 -3.59 -0.06
N TYR A 301 12.48 -3.00 -0.99
CA TYR A 301 11.08 -2.66 -0.73
C TYR A 301 10.24 -3.90 -0.46
N TRP A 302 10.42 -4.98 -1.22
CA TRP A 302 9.69 -6.23 -1.01
C TRP A 302 9.95 -6.81 0.39
N ALA A 303 11.22 -6.82 0.82
CA ALA A 303 11.61 -7.24 2.17
C ALA A 303 11.01 -6.32 3.25
N ALA A 304 11.10 -4.99 3.07
CA ALA A 304 10.56 -4.01 3.99
C ALA A 304 9.03 -4.06 4.11
N MET A 305 8.35 -4.23 2.98
CA MET A 305 6.90 -4.40 2.91
C MET A 305 6.48 -5.67 3.64
N THR A 306 7.18 -6.79 3.41
CA THR A 306 6.94 -8.06 4.09
C THR A 306 7.11 -7.93 5.61
N LEU A 307 8.22 -7.34 6.05
CA LEU A 307 8.44 -7.03 7.47
C LEU A 307 7.32 -6.18 8.07
N ALA A 308 6.89 -5.12 7.36
CA ALA A 308 5.80 -4.26 7.82
C ALA A 308 4.47 -5.01 7.92
N GLY A 309 4.20 -5.91 6.96
CA GLY A 309 3.08 -6.86 7.02
C GLY A 309 3.14 -7.71 8.29
N ASP A 310 4.23 -8.43 8.51
CA ASP A 310 4.37 -9.32 9.67
C ASP A 310 4.29 -8.55 11.00
N TYR A 311 4.85 -7.34 11.05
CA TYR A 311 4.73 -6.45 12.22
C TYR A 311 3.28 -6.01 12.47
N ALA A 312 2.48 -5.73 11.44
CA ALA A 312 1.06 -5.46 11.60
C ALA A 312 0.32 -6.67 12.19
N ALA A 313 0.63 -7.89 11.73
CA ALA A 313 0.07 -9.13 12.30
C ALA A 313 0.39 -9.25 13.80
N ALA A 314 1.66 -9.03 14.16
CA ALA A 314 2.11 -9.04 15.55
C ALA A 314 1.35 -7.99 16.40
N CYS A 315 1.11 -6.78 15.88
CA CYS A 315 0.28 -5.80 16.58
C CYS A 315 -1.12 -6.34 16.91
N HIS A 316 -1.79 -7.00 15.96
CA HIS A 316 -3.09 -7.63 16.22
C HIS A 316 -2.97 -8.77 17.24
N ASP A 317 -1.96 -9.62 17.14
CA ASP A 317 -1.70 -10.69 18.12
C ASP A 317 -1.60 -10.14 19.54
N HIS A 318 -0.85 -9.06 19.75
CA HIS A 318 -0.69 -8.45 21.07
C HIS A 318 -1.99 -7.79 21.57
N ILE A 319 -2.78 -7.16 20.70
CA ILE A 319 -4.10 -6.59 21.06
C ILE A 319 -5.03 -7.71 21.52
N HIS A 320 -5.21 -8.74 20.69
CA HIS A 320 -6.13 -9.85 20.96
C HIS A 320 -5.67 -10.69 22.16
N ARG A 321 -4.36 -10.91 22.33
CA ARG A 321 -3.81 -11.63 23.49
C ARG A 321 -4.08 -10.91 24.80
N ARG A 322 -3.93 -9.58 24.86
CA ARG A 322 -4.24 -8.79 26.07
C ARG A 322 -5.73 -8.87 26.40
N LEU A 323 -6.60 -8.68 25.41
CA LEU A 323 -8.04 -8.73 25.62
C LEU A 323 -8.52 -10.13 26.01
N ALA A 324 -8.04 -11.19 25.34
CA ALA A 324 -8.33 -12.58 25.71
C ALA A 324 -7.93 -12.88 27.17
N LYS A 325 -6.71 -12.49 27.56
CA LYS A 325 -6.24 -12.64 28.95
C LYS A 325 -7.11 -11.88 29.95
N ALA A 326 -7.53 -10.67 29.60
CA ALA A 326 -8.36 -9.83 30.47
C ALA A 326 -9.83 -10.30 30.57
N LEU A 327 -10.34 -10.93 29.51
CA LEU A 327 -11.63 -11.63 29.52
C LEU A 327 -11.58 -12.95 30.30
N GLY A 328 -10.38 -13.51 30.50
CA GLY A 328 -10.20 -14.82 31.11
C GLY A 328 -10.54 -15.97 30.16
N GLU A 329 -10.57 -15.73 28.84
CA GLU A 329 -11.06 -16.67 27.85
C GLU A 329 -10.14 -16.81 26.64
N LYS A 330 -10.19 -17.99 26.01
CA LYS A 330 -9.52 -18.22 24.72
C LYS A 330 -10.51 -18.03 23.56
N PRO A 331 -10.10 -17.41 22.44
CA PRO A 331 -10.95 -17.36 21.26
C PRO A 331 -11.29 -18.78 20.77
N LEU A 332 -12.57 -19.02 20.46
CA LEU A 332 -13.06 -20.21 19.76
C LEU A 332 -12.60 -20.22 18.30
N ALA A 333 -12.60 -19.05 17.68
CA ALA A 333 -12.17 -18.86 16.31
C ALA A 333 -11.51 -17.49 16.16
N ARG A 334 -10.61 -17.41 15.17
CA ARG A 334 -9.95 -16.16 14.78
C ARG A 334 -9.92 -16.06 13.26
N ILE A 335 -10.35 -14.92 12.74
CA ILE A 335 -10.32 -14.58 11.31
C ILE A 335 -9.46 -13.35 11.12
N GLU A 336 -8.60 -13.37 10.11
CA GLU A 336 -7.71 -12.25 9.80
C GLU A 336 -7.60 -12.08 8.29
N ASN A 337 -7.69 -10.84 7.81
CA ASN A 337 -7.56 -10.55 6.39
C ASN A 337 -6.87 -9.19 6.16
N HIS A 338 -5.83 -9.21 5.31
CA HIS A 338 -5.08 -8.04 4.88
C HIS A 338 -5.91 -7.22 3.89
N HIS A 339 -5.67 -5.92 3.81
CA HIS A 339 -6.28 -5.11 2.76
C HIS A 339 -5.39 -4.03 2.11
N ASN A 340 -4.12 -3.90 2.53
CA ASN A 340 -3.12 -3.05 1.88
C ASN A 340 -1.80 -3.81 1.75
N PHE A 341 -1.59 -4.53 0.65
CA PHE A 341 -0.39 -5.35 0.47
C PHE A 341 -0.19 -5.76 -1.00
N ALA A 342 0.97 -6.35 -1.30
CA ALA A 342 1.22 -7.02 -2.57
C ALA A 342 1.71 -8.46 -2.34
N TRP A 343 1.25 -9.40 -3.17
CA TRP A 343 1.60 -10.82 -3.08
C TRP A 343 2.07 -11.36 -4.42
N LYS A 344 2.95 -12.36 -4.37
CA LYS A 344 3.20 -13.24 -5.52
C LYS A 344 2.07 -14.24 -5.62
N GLU A 345 1.31 -14.19 -6.71
CA GLU A 345 0.15 -15.07 -6.94
C GLU A 345 0.15 -15.58 -8.37
N HIS A 346 -0.69 -16.59 -8.64
CA HIS A 346 -0.82 -17.19 -9.96
C HIS A 346 -2.17 -16.81 -10.58
N LEU A 347 -2.14 -16.40 -11.85
CA LEU A 347 -3.35 -16.21 -12.65
C LEU A 347 -3.98 -17.54 -13.03
N ALA A 348 -5.19 -17.49 -13.62
CA ALA A 348 -5.90 -18.68 -14.09
C ALA A 348 -5.09 -19.49 -15.14
N ASP A 349 -4.20 -18.83 -15.88
CA ASP A 349 -3.32 -19.46 -16.88
C ASP A 349 -1.98 -19.94 -16.30
N GLY A 350 -1.78 -19.81 -14.97
CA GLY A 350 -0.59 -20.28 -14.27
C GLY A 350 0.59 -19.31 -14.29
N ARG A 351 0.47 -18.09 -14.86
CA ARG A 351 1.54 -17.08 -14.76
C ARG A 351 1.66 -16.52 -13.34
N GLU A 352 2.88 -16.48 -12.82
CA GLU A 352 3.19 -15.75 -11.58
C GLU A 352 3.14 -14.23 -11.83
N VAL A 353 2.45 -13.51 -10.98
CA VAL A 353 2.29 -12.05 -11.04
C VAL A 353 2.36 -11.44 -9.64
N ILE A 354 2.58 -10.12 -9.58
CA ILE A 354 2.51 -9.35 -8.34
C ILE A 354 1.13 -8.72 -8.23
N VAL A 355 0.29 -9.24 -7.33
CA VAL A 355 -1.07 -8.75 -7.10
C VAL A 355 -1.05 -7.72 -5.98
N HIS A 356 -1.32 -6.48 -6.33
CA HIS A 356 -1.50 -5.35 -5.42
C HIS A 356 -2.96 -5.27 -5.00
N ARG A 357 -3.21 -5.21 -3.70
CA ARG A 357 -4.54 -4.88 -3.16
C ARG A 357 -4.43 -3.67 -2.26
N LYS A 358 -5.25 -2.67 -2.53
CA LYS A 358 -5.34 -1.46 -1.72
C LYS A 358 -6.79 -1.17 -1.38
N GLY A 359 -7.12 -1.30 -0.10
CA GLY A 359 -8.51 -1.40 0.32
C GLY A 359 -9.25 -2.53 -0.37
N ALA A 360 -8.59 -3.67 -0.60
CA ALA A 360 -9.22 -4.87 -1.12
C ALA A 360 -8.58 -6.08 -0.44
N THR A 361 -9.35 -7.13 -0.21
CA THR A 361 -8.91 -8.27 0.60
C THR A 361 -8.84 -9.56 -0.21
N PRO A 362 -7.93 -10.50 0.11
CA PRO A 362 -7.93 -11.82 -0.52
C PRO A 362 -9.26 -12.55 -0.31
N ALA A 363 -9.79 -13.11 -1.39
CA ALA A 363 -11.04 -13.86 -1.47
C ALA A 363 -10.85 -15.14 -2.32
N GLY A 364 -9.67 -15.77 -2.19
CA GLY A 364 -9.40 -17.11 -2.70
C GLY A 364 -10.46 -18.12 -2.22
N LYS A 365 -10.64 -19.22 -2.96
CA LYS A 365 -11.67 -20.22 -2.63
C LYS A 365 -11.48 -20.75 -1.21
N GLY A 366 -12.47 -20.54 -0.35
CA GLY A 366 -12.45 -20.99 1.05
C GLY A 366 -11.72 -20.05 2.02
N VAL A 367 -11.07 -18.98 1.55
CA VAL A 367 -10.39 -18.01 2.42
C VAL A 367 -11.44 -17.25 3.24
N LEU A 368 -11.33 -17.30 4.57
CA LEU A 368 -12.19 -16.55 5.47
C LEU A 368 -11.74 -15.09 5.57
N GLY A 369 -12.69 -14.18 5.74
CA GLY A 369 -12.41 -12.77 5.97
C GLY A 369 -13.55 -12.05 6.70
N ILE A 370 -13.30 -10.81 7.07
CA ILE A 370 -14.32 -9.88 7.57
C ILE A 370 -14.31 -8.59 6.76
N ILE A 371 -15.49 -8.15 6.33
CA ILE A 371 -15.71 -6.91 5.57
C ILE A 371 -16.52 -5.97 6.48
N PRO A 372 -15.88 -5.06 7.23
CA PRO A 372 -16.56 -4.12 8.13
C PRO A 372 -17.42 -3.09 7.39
N GLY A 373 -18.58 -2.76 7.96
CA GLY A 373 -19.39 -1.62 7.55
C GLY A 373 -18.87 -0.32 8.17
N SER A 374 -19.55 0.13 9.21
CA SER A 374 -19.20 1.30 10.03
C SER A 374 -19.52 0.99 11.49
N MET A 375 -19.21 1.89 12.42
CA MET A 375 -19.51 1.66 13.84
C MET A 375 -21.01 1.46 14.15
N THR A 376 -21.95 1.82 13.25
CA THR A 376 -23.39 1.55 13.40
C THR A 376 -23.93 0.51 12.41
N ALA A 377 -23.11 -0.01 11.51
CA ALA A 377 -23.51 -0.97 10.48
C ALA A 377 -22.78 -2.30 10.71
N PRO A 378 -23.35 -3.44 10.28
CA PRO A 378 -22.68 -4.72 10.47
C PRO A 378 -21.38 -4.80 9.67
N GLY A 379 -20.43 -5.56 10.18
CA GLY A 379 -19.40 -6.21 9.37
C GLY A 379 -19.89 -7.59 8.93
N PHE A 380 -19.47 -8.07 7.76
CA PHE A 380 -19.84 -9.39 7.28
C PHE A 380 -18.68 -10.36 7.41
N ILE A 381 -18.94 -11.51 8.03
CA ILE A 381 -18.01 -12.64 8.04
C ILE A 381 -18.22 -13.39 6.73
N VAL A 382 -17.16 -13.55 5.95
CA VAL A 382 -17.24 -14.02 4.56
C VAL A 382 -16.28 -15.15 4.27
N ARG A 383 -16.60 -15.89 3.20
CA ARG A 383 -15.72 -16.89 2.58
C ARG A 383 -15.53 -16.55 1.10
N GLY A 384 -14.28 -16.51 0.65
CA GLY A 384 -13.94 -16.25 -0.74
C GLY A 384 -14.41 -17.35 -1.69
N LYS A 385 -14.92 -16.95 -2.86
CA LYS A 385 -15.34 -17.86 -3.94
C LYS A 385 -14.21 -18.19 -4.92
N GLY A 386 -13.09 -17.47 -4.85
CA GLY A 386 -11.91 -17.71 -5.70
C GLY A 386 -12.06 -17.23 -7.14
N ASN A 387 -12.81 -16.16 -7.38
CA ASN A 387 -13.06 -15.60 -8.71
C ASN A 387 -11.76 -15.03 -9.33
N PHE A 388 -11.27 -15.61 -10.42
CA PHE A 388 -10.04 -15.15 -11.09
C PHE A 388 -10.19 -13.79 -11.78
N ALA A 389 -11.40 -13.39 -12.20
CA ALA A 389 -11.63 -12.08 -12.82
C ALA A 389 -11.34 -10.94 -11.83
N SER A 390 -11.64 -11.15 -10.54
CA SER A 390 -11.30 -10.20 -9.46
C SER A 390 -9.88 -10.37 -8.89
N LEU A 391 -9.03 -11.20 -9.52
CA LEU A 391 -7.75 -11.63 -8.95
C LEU A 391 -7.95 -12.23 -7.55
N GLN A 392 -9.02 -13.03 -7.42
CA GLN A 392 -9.44 -13.69 -6.19
C GLN A 392 -9.49 -12.71 -5.02
N SER A 393 -10.12 -11.56 -5.23
CA SER A 393 -10.22 -10.47 -4.25
C SER A 393 -11.67 -10.03 -4.05
N ALA A 394 -11.91 -9.34 -2.93
CA ALA A 394 -13.20 -8.74 -2.55
C ALA A 394 -12.99 -7.37 -1.88
N SER A 395 -14.09 -6.66 -1.58
CA SER A 395 -14.06 -5.43 -0.80
C SER A 395 -13.39 -5.60 0.56
N HIS A 396 -12.83 -4.52 1.08
CA HIS A 396 -12.26 -4.50 2.43
C HIS A 396 -13.18 -3.86 3.47
N GLY A 397 -14.23 -3.15 3.05
CA GLY A 397 -15.21 -2.56 3.96
C GLY A 397 -16.34 -1.86 3.20
N ALA A 398 -16.99 -0.89 3.83
CA ALA A 398 -18.01 -0.07 3.16
C ALA A 398 -17.43 0.93 2.15
N GLY A 399 -16.20 1.39 2.34
CA GLY A 399 -15.62 2.48 1.57
C GLY A 399 -16.22 3.84 1.93
N ARG A 400 -15.50 4.92 1.64
CA ARG A 400 -15.96 6.27 1.97
C ARG A 400 -16.95 6.79 0.93
N LEU A 401 -18.00 7.44 1.41
CA LEU A 401 -18.94 8.22 0.59
C LEU A 401 -18.46 9.66 0.41
N MET A 402 -17.70 10.17 1.38
CA MET A 402 -17.15 11.53 1.33
C MET A 402 -15.76 11.63 1.97
N SER A 403 -14.98 12.60 1.52
CA SER A 403 -13.65 12.85 2.08
C SER A 403 -13.69 13.23 3.56
N ARG A 404 -12.58 13.01 4.29
CA ARG A 404 -12.47 13.44 5.70
C ARG A 404 -12.74 14.93 5.88
N SER A 405 -12.27 15.75 4.94
CA SER A 405 -12.49 17.20 4.96
C SER A 405 -13.95 17.57 4.69
N ALA A 406 -14.65 16.82 3.84
CA ALA A 406 -16.08 17.01 3.61
C ALA A 406 -16.88 16.64 4.88
N ALA A 407 -16.61 15.46 5.46
CA ALA A 407 -17.28 15.01 6.69
C ALA A 407 -17.14 16.02 7.84
N LYS A 408 -15.94 16.57 8.07
CA LYS A 408 -15.72 17.61 9.10
C LYS A 408 -16.48 18.91 8.85
N LYS A 409 -16.82 19.20 7.60
CA LYS A 409 -17.56 20.42 7.22
C LYS A 409 -19.08 20.21 7.24
N SER A 410 -19.55 19.01 6.95
CA SER A 410 -20.97 18.71 6.75
C SER A 410 -21.65 18.08 7.96
N LEU A 411 -20.89 17.55 8.93
CA LEU A 411 -21.43 16.83 10.09
C LEU A 411 -21.13 17.57 11.39
N THR A 412 -22.07 17.55 12.33
CA THR A 412 -21.89 18.07 13.68
C THR A 412 -21.71 16.95 14.70
N GLN A 413 -21.00 17.24 15.80
CA GLN A 413 -20.81 16.26 16.87
C GLN A 413 -22.14 15.81 17.49
N SER A 414 -23.12 16.71 17.62
CA SER A 414 -24.44 16.38 18.17
C SER A 414 -25.22 15.39 17.30
N GLU A 415 -25.16 15.55 15.97
CA GLU A 415 -25.79 14.62 15.03
C GLU A 415 -25.13 13.24 15.10
N VAL A 416 -23.79 13.19 15.13
CA VAL A 416 -23.04 11.94 15.27
C VAL A 416 -23.37 11.24 16.58
N SER A 417 -23.33 11.96 17.72
CA SER A 417 -23.64 11.38 19.03
C SER A 417 -25.07 10.86 19.12
N LYS A 418 -26.04 11.58 18.53
CA LYS A 418 -27.44 11.12 18.46
C LYS A 418 -27.55 9.84 17.63
N HIS A 419 -26.97 9.82 16.44
CA HIS A 419 -26.98 8.64 15.57
C HIS A 419 -26.37 7.42 16.24
N LEU A 420 -25.27 7.58 16.99
CA LEU A 420 -24.66 6.51 17.77
C LEU A 420 -25.57 6.01 18.91
N ALA A 421 -26.19 6.92 19.65
CA ALA A 421 -27.11 6.58 20.73
C ALA A 421 -28.35 5.82 20.21
N ASP A 422 -28.91 6.25 19.07
CA ASP A 422 -30.06 5.60 18.43
C ASP A 422 -29.74 4.16 18.00
N HIS A 423 -28.46 3.84 17.72
CA HIS A 423 -27.98 2.49 17.38
C HIS A 423 -27.35 1.74 18.58
N GLY A 424 -27.39 2.33 19.78
CA GLY A 424 -26.85 1.72 20.99
C GLY A 424 -25.32 1.56 21.02
N ILE A 425 -24.60 2.40 20.26
CA ILE A 425 -23.13 2.36 20.15
C ILE A 425 -22.46 3.25 21.19
N HIS A 426 -21.51 2.67 21.92
CA HIS A 426 -20.64 3.40 22.86
C HIS A 426 -19.28 3.67 22.20
N LEU A 427 -19.04 4.93 21.82
CA LEU A 427 -17.78 5.35 21.21
C LEU A 427 -16.82 5.95 22.26
N ILE A 428 -15.57 5.52 22.24
CA ILE A 428 -14.45 6.03 23.05
C ILE A 428 -13.41 6.62 22.10
N GLY A 429 -13.19 7.94 22.17
CA GLY A 429 -12.38 8.66 21.20
C GLY A 429 -13.12 8.89 19.89
N GLY A 430 -12.42 8.92 18.76
CA GLY A 430 -12.99 9.01 17.42
C GLY A 430 -13.25 10.45 16.97
N GLY A 431 -12.91 10.72 15.70
CA GLY A 431 -13.16 11.99 15.04
C GLY A 431 -14.46 12.00 14.22
N ILE A 432 -15.04 13.18 14.03
CA ILE A 432 -16.20 13.39 13.13
C ILE A 432 -15.92 12.90 11.70
N ASP A 433 -14.66 12.90 11.26
CA ASP A 433 -14.27 12.37 9.94
C ASP A 433 -14.42 10.86 9.78
N GLU A 434 -14.61 10.12 10.87
CA GLU A 434 -14.87 8.68 10.86
C GLU A 434 -16.32 8.35 11.26
N ALA A 435 -17.22 9.35 11.29
CA ALA A 435 -18.63 9.13 11.56
C ALA A 435 -19.27 8.12 10.58
N PRO A 436 -20.27 7.32 11.02
CA PRO A 436 -20.97 6.35 10.17
C PRO A 436 -21.48 6.91 8.84
N MET A 437 -21.97 8.15 8.87
CA MET A 437 -22.53 8.87 7.74
C MET A 437 -21.50 9.18 6.63
N ALA A 438 -20.20 9.05 6.92
CA ALA A 438 -19.14 9.28 5.95
C ALA A 438 -18.85 8.05 5.07
N TYR A 439 -19.49 6.92 5.35
CA TYR A 439 -19.28 5.64 4.67
C TYR A 439 -20.47 5.27 3.78
N LYS A 440 -20.22 4.47 2.74
CA LYS A 440 -21.30 3.93 1.89
C LYS A 440 -22.15 2.93 2.69
N ASP A 441 -23.32 2.59 2.16
CA ASP A 441 -24.11 1.50 2.72
C ASP A 441 -23.42 0.14 2.43
N ILE A 442 -23.06 -0.56 3.51
CA ILE A 442 -22.40 -1.86 3.43
C ILE A 442 -23.28 -2.93 2.77
N HIS A 443 -24.61 -2.85 2.91
CA HIS A 443 -25.50 -3.84 2.28
C HIS A 443 -25.46 -3.73 0.76
N THR A 444 -25.45 -2.50 0.24
CA THR A 444 -25.26 -2.23 -1.19
C THR A 444 -23.90 -2.76 -1.68
N VAL A 445 -22.82 -2.51 -0.92
CA VAL A 445 -21.48 -3.03 -1.23
C VAL A 445 -21.47 -4.57 -1.30
N MET A 446 -22.12 -5.25 -0.36
CA MET A 446 -22.19 -6.71 -0.34
C MET A 446 -23.06 -7.28 -1.48
N ALA A 447 -24.18 -6.63 -1.80
CA ALA A 447 -25.05 -7.03 -2.90
C ALA A 447 -24.32 -7.01 -4.26
N ASN A 448 -23.38 -6.07 -4.44
CA ASN A 448 -22.59 -5.90 -5.65
C ASN A 448 -21.38 -6.84 -5.78
N GLN A 449 -21.16 -7.78 -4.85
CA GLN A 449 -20.03 -8.73 -4.90
C GLN A 449 -20.41 -10.16 -4.52
N THR A 450 -21.68 -10.53 -4.74
CA THR A 450 -22.18 -11.89 -4.46
C THR A 450 -21.45 -12.99 -5.23
N GLU A 451 -20.77 -12.66 -6.35
CA GLU A 451 -19.91 -13.60 -7.08
C GLU A 451 -18.49 -13.75 -6.49
N LEU A 452 -18.06 -12.82 -5.62
CA LEU A 452 -16.71 -12.80 -5.04
C LEU A 452 -16.65 -13.53 -3.71
N VAL A 453 -17.71 -13.43 -2.91
CA VAL A 453 -17.77 -13.95 -1.55
C VAL A 453 -19.12 -14.58 -1.22
N GLU A 454 -19.12 -15.47 -0.25
CA GLU A 454 -20.29 -16.01 0.46
C GLU A 454 -20.34 -15.42 1.86
N VAL A 455 -21.53 -15.03 2.34
CA VAL A 455 -21.73 -14.52 3.71
C VAL A 455 -22.02 -15.67 4.65
N LEU A 456 -21.21 -15.78 5.72
CA LEU A 456 -21.30 -16.82 6.74
C LEU A 456 -21.96 -16.35 8.04
N GLY A 457 -22.03 -15.03 8.22
CA GLY A 457 -22.52 -14.39 9.42
C GLY A 457 -22.24 -12.89 9.40
N ALA A 458 -22.54 -12.23 10.51
CA ALA A 458 -22.32 -10.80 10.67
C ALA A 458 -21.74 -10.47 12.05
N PHE A 459 -20.98 -9.40 12.12
CA PHE A 459 -20.47 -8.79 13.33
C PHE A 459 -21.18 -7.45 13.57
N TYR A 460 -21.77 -7.27 14.73
CA TYR A 460 -22.47 -6.05 15.10
C TYR A 460 -21.69 -5.30 16.20
N PRO A 461 -21.14 -4.12 15.89
CA PRO A 461 -20.45 -3.31 16.89
C PRO A 461 -21.38 -2.94 18.05
N ARG A 462 -20.81 -2.81 19.25
CA ARG A 462 -21.51 -2.29 20.44
C ARG A 462 -20.70 -1.25 21.16
N MET A 463 -19.39 -1.45 21.23
CA MET A 463 -18.51 -0.55 21.93
C MET A 463 -17.18 -0.46 21.19
N VAL A 464 -16.86 0.76 20.77
CA VAL A 464 -15.82 1.05 19.80
C VAL A 464 -14.82 2.00 20.43
N ARG A 465 -13.53 1.67 20.34
CA ARG A 465 -12.46 2.59 20.69
C ARG A 465 -11.66 2.96 19.45
N MET A 466 -11.41 4.25 19.30
CA MET A 466 -10.60 4.87 18.26
C MET A 466 -9.62 5.89 18.88
N ALA A 467 -8.79 6.51 18.04
CA ALA A 467 -7.86 7.57 18.44
C ALA A 467 -8.54 8.90 18.78
#